data_AF-A0A955ST75-F1
#
_entry.id   AF-A0A955ST75-F1
#
_cell.length_a   1.000
_cell.length_b   1.000
_cell.length_c   1.000
_cell.angle_alpha   90.00
_cell.angle_beta   90.00
_cell.angle_gamma   90.00
#
_symmetry.space_group_name_H-M   'P 1'
#
loop_
_entity.id
_entity.type
_entity.pdbx_description
1 polymer ?
#
loop_
_entity_poly.entity_id
_entity_poly.type
_entity_poly.pdbx_seq_one_letter_code
_entity_poly.pdbx_strand_id
1 'polypeptide(L)'
;MTHLSVNLNKVAYLRNTRNIGIPSVLWAARVSLDSGASGITVHPRPDERHIRRSDVDELADLLKVYPSAEFNIEGNPFHNLMDIVRDVRPHQCTLVPDDPNQATSDHGWDIDSDRDRLIPILDELKTLGIRSSLFMDADPEEIEKVSQVGA
;
A
#
# COMPACT_ATOMS: atom_id res chain seq x y z
N MET A 1 0.32 -19.55 9.03
CA MET A 1 0.19 -18.68 10.22
C MET A 1 -0.26 -17.31 9.72
N THR A 2 -1.14 -16.62 10.43
CA THR A 2 -1.56 -15.26 10.04
C THR A 2 -0.43 -14.27 10.27
N HIS A 3 -0.16 -13.38 9.31
CA HIS A 3 0.85 -12.33 9.41
C HIS A 3 0.19 -10.98 9.71
N LEU A 4 0.88 -10.14 10.48
CA LEU A 4 0.45 -8.77 10.80
C LEU A 4 1.34 -7.77 10.07
N SER A 5 0.75 -6.95 9.20
CA SER A 5 1.40 -5.75 8.65
C SER A 5 0.78 -4.50 9.26
N VAL A 6 1.58 -3.64 9.88
CA VAL A 6 1.09 -2.46 10.62
C VAL A 6 0.95 -1.27 9.67
N ASN A 7 -0.26 -0.75 9.53
CA ASN A 7 -0.52 0.45 8.73
C ASN A 7 -0.20 1.73 9.51
N LEU A 8 0.69 2.57 8.98
CA LEU A 8 1.20 3.77 9.66
C LEU A 8 0.52 5.08 9.25
N ASN A 9 -0.51 5.04 8.40
CA ASN A 9 -1.19 6.23 7.88
C ASN A 9 -1.67 7.17 9.01
N LYS A 10 -2.21 6.62 10.11
CA LYS A 10 -2.71 7.44 11.22
C LYS A 10 -1.61 8.09 12.06
N VAL A 11 -0.41 7.48 12.13
CA VAL A 11 0.77 8.11 12.75
C VAL A 11 1.17 9.34 11.94
N ALA A 12 1.27 9.19 10.62
CA ALA A 12 1.60 10.28 9.71
C ALA A 12 0.54 11.38 9.71
N TYR A 13 -0.75 11.01 9.76
CA TYR A 13 -1.84 11.97 9.90
C TYR A 13 -1.71 12.82 11.17
N LEU A 14 -1.45 12.20 12.33
CA LEU A 14 -1.25 12.91 13.59
C LEU A 14 -0.02 13.81 13.52
N ARG A 15 1.09 13.33 12.96
CA ARG A 15 2.29 14.16 12.72
C ARG A 15 1.96 15.38 11.87
N ASN A 16 1.20 15.23 10.79
CA ASN A 16 0.91 16.33 9.87
C ASN A 16 0.07 17.45 10.50
N THR A 17 -0.60 17.21 11.64
CA THR A 17 -1.28 18.27 12.39
C THR A 17 -0.34 19.35 12.92
N ARG A 18 0.96 19.02 13.12
CA ARG A 18 2.01 19.95 13.51
C ARG A 18 3.33 19.59 12.85
N ASN A 19 3.93 20.51 12.09
CA ASN A 19 5.19 20.27 11.38
C ASN A 19 6.43 20.33 12.31
N ILE A 20 6.43 19.53 13.38
CA ILE A 20 7.50 19.41 14.38
C ILE A 20 8.17 18.03 14.36
N GLY A 21 7.80 17.16 13.41
CA GLY A 21 8.38 15.83 13.23
C GLY A 21 7.94 14.76 14.24
N ILE A 22 7.00 15.07 15.14
CA ILE A 22 6.46 14.13 16.12
C ILE A 22 4.92 14.00 16.02
N PRO A 23 4.36 12.77 16.14
CA PRO A 23 5.07 11.49 16.23
C PRO A 23 5.86 11.15 14.94
N SER A 24 6.95 10.39 15.08
CA SER A 24 7.76 9.94 13.95
C SER A 24 7.20 8.65 13.34
N VAL A 25 6.95 8.66 12.03
CA VAL A 25 6.51 7.48 11.27
C VAL A 25 7.60 6.39 11.30
N LEU A 26 8.85 6.78 11.07
CA LEU A 26 10.00 5.88 11.09
C LEU A 26 10.19 5.21 12.45
N TRP A 27 10.03 5.97 13.54
CA TRP A 27 10.10 5.41 14.90
C TRP A 27 8.94 4.44 15.18
N ALA A 28 7.72 4.77 14.76
CA ALA A 28 6.57 3.87 14.92
C ALA A 28 6.74 2.56 14.14
N ALA A 29 7.35 2.62 12.95
CA ALA A 29 7.70 1.44 12.16
C ALA A 29 8.71 0.55 12.91
N ARG A 30 9.80 1.16 13.41
CA ARG A 30 10.84 0.47 14.20
C ARG A 30 10.22 -0.27 15.40
N VAL A 31 9.42 0.44 16.20
CA VAL A 31 8.75 -0.16 17.37
C VAL A 31 7.83 -1.31 16.97
N SER A 32 7.08 -1.16 15.87
CA SER A 32 6.17 -2.20 15.37
C SER A 32 6.92 -3.47 14.97
N LEU A 33 8.03 -3.31 14.24
CA LEU A 33 8.89 -4.40 13.79
C LEU A 33 9.61 -5.09 14.95
N ASP A 34 10.17 -4.31 15.88
CA ASP A 34 10.83 -4.84 17.09
C ASP A 34 9.83 -5.58 18.01
N SER A 35 8.54 -5.25 17.92
CA SER A 35 7.45 -5.92 18.63
C SER A 35 6.90 -7.16 17.90
N GLY A 36 7.48 -7.54 16.76
CA GLY A 36 7.14 -8.77 16.04
C GLY A 36 6.15 -8.61 14.88
N ALA A 37 5.88 -7.39 14.40
CA ALA A 37 5.13 -7.21 13.15
C ALA A 37 5.87 -7.89 11.98
N SER A 38 5.11 -8.56 11.11
CA SER A 38 5.63 -9.20 9.91
C SER A 38 5.80 -8.24 8.73
N GLY A 39 5.39 -6.98 8.87
CA GLY A 39 5.53 -5.99 7.82
C GLY A 39 5.01 -4.62 8.21
N ILE A 40 5.25 -3.66 7.32
CA ILE A 40 4.73 -2.31 7.39
C ILE A 40 3.87 -2.04 6.16
N THR A 41 2.75 -1.35 6.37
CA THR A 41 1.86 -0.90 5.30
C THR A 41 1.75 0.62 5.30
N VAL A 42 1.76 1.23 4.12
CA VAL A 42 1.48 2.66 3.94
C VAL A 42 0.64 2.89 2.70
N HIS A 43 -0.12 3.99 2.69
CA HIS A 43 -0.88 4.44 1.54
C HIS A 43 -0.47 5.90 1.22
N PRO A 44 0.52 6.14 0.35
CA PRO A 44 0.90 7.49 -0.07
C PRO A 44 -0.13 8.04 -1.07
N ARG A 45 -1.10 8.83 -0.59
CA ARG A 45 -2.06 9.51 -1.48
C ARG A 45 -1.42 10.67 -2.25
N PRO A 46 -1.96 11.05 -3.44
CA PRO A 46 -1.40 12.14 -4.26
C PRO A 46 -1.28 13.49 -3.53
N ASP A 47 -2.18 13.76 -2.59
CA ASP A 47 -2.22 15.01 -1.82
C ASP A 47 -1.35 14.98 -0.55
N GLU A 48 -0.66 13.86 -0.31
CA GLU A 48 0.16 13.62 0.88
C GLU A 48 -0.55 13.92 2.22
N ARG A 49 -1.88 13.76 2.29
CA ARG A 49 -2.65 14.12 3.50
C ARG A 49 -2.20 13.40 4.76
N HIS A 50 -1.59 12.22 4.64
CA HIS A 50 -0.94 11.49 5.73
C HIS A 50 0.51 11.13 5.39
N ILE A 51 0.70 10.04 4.66
CA ILE A 51 2.02 9.56 4.26
C ILE A 51 2.52 10.47 3.14
N ARG A 52 3.71 11.03 3.33
CA ARG A 52 4.44 11.81 2.32
C ARG A 52 5.36 10.88 1.53
N ARG A 53 5.81 11.31 0.34
CA ARG A 53 6.79 10.53 -0.43
C ARG A 53 8.06 10.22 0.39
N SER A 54 8.54 11.18 1.16
CA SER A 54 9.72 11.00 2.03
C SER A 54 9.54 9.88 3.05
N ASP A 55 8.33 9.67 3.56
CA ASP A 55 8.05 8.58 4.50
C ASP A 55 8.23 7.21 3.84
N VAL A 56 7.82 7.08 2.58
CA VAL A 56 7.96 5.84 1.82
C VAL A 56 9.43 5.50 1.61
N ASP A 57 10.23 6.49 1.22
CA ASP A 57 11.67 6.30 0.97
C ASP A 57 12.42 5.93 2.27
N GLU A 58 12.13 6.63 3.38
CA GLU A 58 12.71 6.32 4.70
C GLU A 58 12.32 4.92 5.21
N LEU A 59 11.07 4.50 5.00
CA LEU A 59 10.59 3.18 5.39
C LEU A 59 11.21 2.07 4.52
N ALA A 60 11.39 2.31 3.23
CA ALA A 60 12.08 1.39 2.34
C ALA A 60 13.53 1.15 2.79
N ASP A 61 14.24 2.20 3.20
CA ASP A 61 15.58 2.09 3.76
C ASP A 61 15.59 1.36 5.12
N LEU A 62 14.62 1.62 5.99
CA LEU A 62 14.48 0.91 7.26
C LEU A 62 14.28 -0.60 7.05
N LEU A 63 13.41 -1.00 6.12
CA LEU A 63 13.08 -2.41 5.92
C LEU A 63 14.25 -3.25 5.41
N LYS A 64 15.30 -2.63 4.82
CA LYS A 64 16.55 -3.33 4.47
C LYS A 64 17.24 -3.96 5.68
N VAL A 65 17.04 -3.43 6.89
CA VAL A 65 17.59 -4.03 8.13
C VAL A 65 16.61 -4.96 8.85
N TYR A 66 15.43 -5.22 8.25
CA TYR A 66 14.43 -6.18 8.74
C TYR A 66 14.11 -7.22 7.63
N PRO A 67 15.03 -8.16 7.35
CA PRO A 67 14.91 -9.05 6.19
C PRO A 67 13.73 -10.03 6.25
N SER A 68 13.10 -10.19 7.42
CA SER A 68 11.91 -11.03 7.60
C SER A 68 10.60 -10.24 7.53
N ALA A 69 10.66 -8.91 7.36
CA ALA A 69 9.49 -8.05 7.29
C ALA A 69 9.21 -7.62 5.84
N GLU A 70 7.93 -7.64 5.48
CA GLU A 70 7.49 -7.18 4.17
C GLU A 70 7.12 -5.70 4.17
N PHE A 71 7.19 -5.10 2.98
CA PHE A 71 6.68 -3.75 2.75
C PHE A 71 5.47 -3.85 1.84
N ASN A 72 4.33 -3.31 2.28
CA ASN A 72 3.13 -3.17 1.46
C ASN A 72 2.87 -1.69 1.17
N ILE A 73 2.73 -1.35 -0.11
CA ILE A 73 2.31 -0.01 -0.53
C ILE A 73 0.92 -0.11 -1.15
N GLU A 74 -0.02 0.58 -0.53
CA GLU A 74 -1.41 0.68 -1.00
C GLU A 74 -1.59 1.93 -1.87
N GLY A 75 -2.44 1.85 -2.88
CA GLY A 75 -2.88 3.02 -3.62
C GLY A 75 -3.69 2.72 -4.87
N ASN A 76 -4.22 3.77 -5.48
CA ASN A 76 -4.88 3.66 -6.77
C ASN A 76 -3.81 3.68 -7.88
N PRO A 77 -3.70 2.62 -8.70
CA PRO A 77 -2.66 2.50 -9.72
C PRO A 77 -2.78 3.54 -10.83
N PHE A 78 -3.95 4.17 -10.98
CA PHE A 78 -4.21 5.18 -12.01
C PHE A 78 -3.88 6.60 -11.54
N HIS A 79 -3.35 6.76 -10.32
CA HIS A 79 -2.86 8.03 -9.78
C HIS A 79 -1.33 8.03 -9.67
N ASN A 80 -0.78 8.26 -8.47
CA ASN A 80 0.65 8.37 -8.19
C ASN A 80 1.32 7.03 -7.81
N LEU A 81 0.54 5.97 -7.57
CA LEU A 81 1.05 4.72 -6.98
C LEU A 81 2.13 4.07 -7.85
N MET A 82 1.91 3.98 -9.17
CA MET A 82 2.80 3.20 -10.03
C MET A 82 4.21 3.77 -10.13
N ASP A 83 4.36 5.10 -10.02
CA ASP A 83 5.69 5.73 -9.97
C ASP A 83 6.42 5.39 -8.67
N ILE A 84 5.70 5.39 -7.54
CA ILE A 84 6.27 5.03 -6.24
C ILE A 84 6.74 3.58 -6.23
N VAL A 85 5.91 2.64 -6.71
CA VAL A 85 6.26 1.21 -6.66
C VAL A 85 7.36 0.81 -7.64
N ARG A 86 7.48 1.49 -8.79
CA ARG A 86 8.62 1.31 -9.71
C ARG A 86 9.95 1.66 -9.06
N ASP A 87 9.96 2.76 -8.31
CA ASP A 87 11.15 3.26 -7.61
C ASP A 87 11.49 2.38 -6.40
N VAL A 88 10.49 2.09 -5.57
CA VAL A 88 10.70 1.47 -4.25
C VAL A 88 10.75 -0.05 -4.31
N ARG A 89 10.05 -0.66 -5.27
CA ARG A 89 9.90 -2.13 -5.42
C ARG A 89 9.53 -2.83 -4.10
N PRO A 90 8.36 -2.51 -3.50
CA PRO A 90 7.92 -3.15 -2.27
C PRO A 90 7.70 -4.66 -2.47
N HIS A 91 7.64 -5.40 -1.37
CA HIS A 91 7.34 -6.83 -1.40
C HIS A 91 5.92 -7.09 -1.93
N GLN A 92 4.98 -6.20 -1.57
CA GLN A 92 3.60 -6.24 -2.00
C GLN A 92 3.11 -4.85 -2.41
N CYS A 93 2.23 -4.80 -3.40
CA CYS A 93 1.43 -3.64 -3.73
C CYS A 93 -0.06 -4.02 -3.68
N THR A 94 -0.83 -3.28 -2.89
CA THR A 94 -2.29 -3.45 -2.79
C THR A 94 -2.99 -2.34 -3.58
N LEU A 95 -3.70 -2.73 -4.64
CA LEU A 95 -4.46 -1.82 -5.49
C LEU A 95 -5.81 -1.52 -4.86
N VAL A 96 -6.13 -0.25 -4.69
CA VAL A 96 -7.38 0.24 -4.10
C VAL A 96 -8.07 1.21 -5.09
N PRO A 97 -9.40 1.14 -5.26
CA PRO A 97 -10.13 1.89 -6.29
C PRO A 97 -10.52 3.32 -5.86
N ASP A 98 -9.91 3.87 -4.82
CA ASP A 98 -10.34 5.13 -4.22
C ASP A 98 -10.13 6.34 -5.14
N ASP A 99 -11.11 7.24 -5.11
CA ASP A 99 -11.02 8.57 -5.70
C ASP A 99 -10.05 9.46 -4.91
N PRO A 100 -9.35 10.42 -5.56
CA PRO A 100 -8.46 11.34 -4.85
C PRO A 100 -9.14 12.09 -3.69
N ASN A 101 -10.42 12.42 -3.80
CA ASN A 101 -11.15 13.20 -2.78
C ASN A 101 -11.78 12.33 -1.69
N GLN A 102 -11.74 11.00 -1.83
CA GLN A 102 -12.36 10.08 -0.89
C GLN A 102 -11.64 10.07 0.46
N ALA A 103 -12.38 10.07 1.57
CA ALA A 103 -11.81 10.14 2.91
C ALA A 103 -11.10 8.84 3.34
N THR A 104 -11.67 7.69 2.96
CA THR A 104 -11.15 6.33 3.17
C THR A 104 -11.74 5.41 2.12
N SER A 105 -11.01 4.36 1.70
CA SER A 105 -11.55 3.32 0.79
C SER A 105 -12.81 2.71 1.42
N ASP A 106 -13.91 2.68 0.67
CA ASP A 106 -15.23 2.23 1.15
C ASP A 106 -15.92 1.22 0.21
N HIS A 107 -15.27 0.86 -0.90
CA HIS A 107 -15.69 -0.16 -1.85
C HIS A 107 -14.45 -0.85 -2.47
N GLY A 108 -14.64 -2.07 -2.94
CA GLY A 108 -13.67 -2.82 -3.72
C GLY A 108 -13.74 -2.56 -5.22
N TRP A 109 -12.85 -3.20 -5.99
CA TRP A 109 -12.89 -3.15 -7.45
C TRP A 109 -14.14 -3.88 -8.00
N ASP A 110 -14.71 -3.35 -9.08
CA ASP A 110 -15.65 -4.07 -9.95
C ASP A 110 -14.83 -4.72 -11.06
N ILE A 111 -14.66 -6.05 -11.01
CA ILE A 111 -13.77 -6.73 -11.93
C ILE A 111 -14.29 -6.67 -13.37
N ASP A 112 -15.60 -6.73 -13.59
CA ASP A 112 -16.15 -6.69 -14.95
C ASP A 112 -15.89 -5.32 -15.60
N SER A 113 -16.04 -4.25 -14.83
CA SER A 113 -15.85 -2.88 -15.31
C SER A 113 -14.38 -2.47 -15.42
N ASP A 114 -13.50 -2.94 -14.52
CA ASP A 114 -12.10 -2.50 -14.45
C ASP A 114 -11.09 -3.47 -15.05
N ARG A 115 -11.51 -4.67 -15.48
CA ARG A 115 -10.65 -5.75 -16.03
C ARG A 115 -9.58 -5.25 -16.98
N ASP A 116 -9.99 -4.58 -18.06
CA ASP A 116 -9.08 -4.20 -19.15
C ASP A 116 -8.04 -3.16 -18.71
N ARG A 117 -8.33 -2.41 -17.64
CA ARG A 117 -7.42 -1.43 -17.06
C ARG A 117 -6.52 -2.04 -15.98
N LEU A 118 -7.00 -3.06 -15.26
CA LEU A 118 -6.25 -3.74 -14.19
C LEU A 118 -5.20 -4.71 -14.73
N ILE A 119 -5.49 -5.48 -15.78
CA ILE A 119 -4.57 -6.46 -16.37
C ILE A 119 -3.17 -5.87 -16.65
N PRO A 120 -3.02 -4.74 -17.38
CA PRO A 120 -1.68 -4.21 -17.67
C PRO A 120 -0.92 -3.76 -16.41
N ILE A 121 -1.62 -3.30 -15.38
CA ILE A 121 -1.01 -2.91 -14.10
C ILE A 121 -0.51 -4.14 -13.35
N LEU A 122 -1.32 -5.20 -13.27
CA LEU A 122 -0.98 -6.44 -12.59
C LEU A 122 0.18 -7.15 -13.29
N ASP A 123 0.20 -7.16 -14.63
CA ASP A 123 1.32 -7.67 -15.42
C ASP A 123 2.61 -6.88 -15.19
N GLU A 124 2.52 -5.55 -15.06
CA GLU A 124 3.67 -4.71 -14.71
C GLU A 124 4.21 -5.04 -13.31
N LEU A 125 3.34 -5.10 -12.29
CA LEU A 125 3.73 -5.45 -10.91
C LEU A 125 4.43 -6.83 -10.88
N LYS A 126 3.86 -7.81 -11.58
CA LYS A 126 4.45 -9.14 -11.71
C LYS A 126 5.82 -9.11 -12.37
N THR A 127 5.99 -8.31 -13.43
CA THR A 127 7.28 -8.12 -14.13
C THR A 127 8.33 -7.47 -13.22
N LEU A 128 7.90 -6.57 -12.33
CA LEU A 128 8.76 -5.95 -11.32
C LEU A 128 9.10 -6.87 -10.14
N GLY A 129 8.48 -8.06 -10.06
CA GLY A 129 8.64 -9.01 -8.96
C GLY A 129 7.86 -8.61 -7.70
N ILE A 130 6.85 -7.75 -7.84
CA ILE A 130 6.02 -7.24 -6.74
C ILE A 130 4.76 -8.10 -6.66
N ARG A 131 4.44 -8.61 -5.47
CA ARG A 131 3.19 -9.35 -5.26
C ARG A 131 2.00 -8.37 -5.30
N SER A 132 1.01 -8.66 -6.13
CA SER A 132 -0.22 -7.89 -6.20
C SER A 132 -1.23 -8.33 -5.14
N SER A 133 -2.08 -7.40 -4.71
CA SER A 133 -3.30 -7.64 -3.94
C SER A 133 -4.35 -6.65 -4.42
N LEU A 134 -5.60 -7.10 -4.59
CA LEU A 134 -6.72 -6.21 -4.88
C LEU A 134 -7.54 -6.01 -3.61
N PHE A 135 -7.92 -4.77 -3.33
CA PHE A 135 -8.91 -4.46 -2.31
C PHE A 135 -10.31 -4.76 -2.87
N MET A 136 -10.98 -5.74 -2.27
CA MET A 136 -12.25 -6.28 -2.75
C MET A 136 -13.29 -6.24 -1.64
N ASP A 137 -14.55 -6.05 -2.01
CA ASP A 137 -15.67 -6.32 -1.13
C ASP A 137 -15.82 -7.83 -0.91
N ALA A 138 -16.46 -8.22 0.19
CA ALA A 138 -16.70 -9.62 0.53
C ALA A 138 -17.86 -10.22 -0.28
N ASP A 139 -17.82 -10.05 -1.61
CA ASP A 139 -18.75 -10.61 -2.57
C ASP A 139 -18.12 -11.84 -3.26
N PRO A 140 -18.62 -13.06 -3.01
CA PRO A 140 -18.09 -14.27 -3.64
C PRO A 140 -18.03 -14.21 -5.17
N GLU A 141 -19.01 -13.58 -5.82
CA GLU A 141 -19.07 -13.51 -7.28
C GLU A 141 -17.94 -12.65 -7.84
N GLU A 142 -17.61 -11.53 -7.19
CA GLU A 142 -16.47 -10.68 -7.56
C GLU A 142 -15.13 -11.36 -7.24
N ILE A 143 -15.03 -12.05 -6.10
CA ILE A 143 -13.79 -12.74 -5.71
C ILE A 143 -13.40 -13.83 -6.71
N GLU A 144 -14.36 -14.58 -7.26
CA GLU A 144 -14.08 -15.59 -8.29
C GLU A 144 -13.47 -14.98 -9.57
N LYS A 145 -13.81 -13.73 -9.88
CA LYS A 145 -13.31 -13.01 -11.06
C LYS A 145 -11.90 -12.47 -10.91
N VAL A 146 -11.39 -12.28 -9.69
CA VAL A 146 -10.03 -11.73 -9.43
C VAL A 146 -8.93 -12.51 -10.16
N SER A 147 -9.05 -13.84 -10.22
CA SER A 147 -8.08 -14.68 -10.93
C SER A 147 -7.99 -14.38 -12.44
N GLN A 148 -9.04 -13.81 -13.03
CA GLN A 148 -9.12 -13.49 -14.46
C GLN A 148 -8.31 -12.25 -14.86
N VAL A 149 -7.94 -11.40 -13.89
CA VAL A 149 -7.10 -10.22 -14.10
C VAL A 149 -5.62 -10.46 -13.76
N GLY A 150 -5.27 -11.65 -13.25
CA GLY A 150 -3.89 -12.05 -12.98
C GLY A 150 -3.34 -11.61 -11.62
N ALA A 151 -4.22 -11.21 -10.69
CA ALA A 151 -3.89 -10.92 -9.30
C ALA A 151 -3.77 -12.18 -8.45
#